data_AF-A0A9D4G187-F1
#
_entry.id   AF-A0A9D4G187-F1
#
_cell.length_a   1.000
_cell.length_b   1.000
_cell.length_c   1.000
_cell.angle_alpha   90.00
_cell.angle_beta   90.00
_cell.angle_gamma   90.00
#
_symmetry.space_group_name_H-M   'P 1'
#
loop_
_entity.id
_entity.type
_entity.pdbx_description
1 polymer ?
#
loop_
_entity_poly.entity_id
_entity_poly.type
_entity_poly.pdbx_seq_one_letter_code
_entity_poly.pdbx_strand_id
1 'polypeptide(L)'
;MLYDKGHPHRDRRTRDEDLVRQFLDGLLDQDARFEVEFNKEPSNIEDAVFYAVSFLQITKSTHKGDWKQRRPTRRATECMEADDK
;
A
#
# COMPACT_ATOMS: atom_id res chain seq x y z
N MET A 1 15.89 -22.95 -16.70
CA MET A 1 14.73 -22.07 -16.98
C MET A 1 15.15 -20.99 -17.98
N LEU A 2 14.22 -20.23 -18.57
CA LEU A 2 14.53 -19.20 -19.59
C LEU A 2 15.53 -18.14 -19.06
N TYR A 3 15.42 -17.81 -17.77
CA TYR A 3 16.30 -16.85 -17.09
C TYR A 3 17.76 -17.31 -17.05
N ASP A 4 18.01 -18.58 -16.69
CA ASP A 4 19.36 -19.14 -16.59
C ASP A 4 20.08 -19.19 -17.94
N LYS A 5 19.33 -19.24 -19.06
CA LYS A 5 19.89 -19.15 -20.42
C LYS A 5 20.31 -17.73 -20.80
N GLY A 6 19.61 -16.71 -20.28
CA GLY A 6 19.92 -15.30 -20.53
C GLY A 6 21.01 -14.74 -19.60
N HIS A 7 21.16 -15.33 -18.41
CA HIS A 7 22.09 -14.88 -17.39
C HIS A 7 22.90 -16.04 -16.78
N PRO A 8 23.78 -16.68 -17.56
CA PRO A 8 24.52 -17.87 -17.14
C PRO A 8 25.50 -17.63 -15.98
N HIS A 9 25.88 -16.37 -15.74
CA HIS A 9 26.81 -15.98 -14.67
C HIS A 9 26.12 -15.44 -13.41
N ARG A 10 24.78 -15.40 -13.37
CA ARG A 10 24.06 -14.90 -12.19
C ARG A 10 23.73 -16.05 -11.25
N ASP A 11 24.13 -15.88 -9.99
CA ASP A 11 23.78 -16.80 -8.93
C ASP A 11 22.28 -16.77 -8.63
N ARG A 12 21.77 -17.87 -8.08
CA ARG A 12 20.35 -17.99 -7.70
C ARG A 12 19.89 -16.83 -6.82
N ARG A 13 20.74 -16.37 -5.90
CA ARG A 13 20.42 -15.23 -5.02
C ARG A 13 20.24 -13.94 -5.81
N THR A 14 21.16 -13.65 -6.73
CA THR A 14 21.08 -12.46 -7.59
C THR A 14 19.84 -12.50 -8.47
N ARG A 15 19.49 -13.68 -8.99
CA ARG A 15 18.24 -13.87 -9.75
C ARG A 15 17.02 -13.54 -8.91
N ASP A 16 16.94 -14.03 -7.68
CA ASP A 16 15.79 -13.80 -6.83
C ASP A 16 15.68 -12.30 -6.45
N GLU A 17 16.81 -11.64 -6.17
CA GLU A 17 16.88 -10.18 -5.97
C GLU A 17 16.42 -9.38 -7.22
N ASP A 18 16.86 -9.78 -8.42
CA ASP A 18 16.49 -9.13 -9.68
C ASP A 18 15.00 -9.26 -9.97
N LEU A 19 14.43 -10.44 -9.73
CA LEU A 19 13.01 -10.72 -9.93
C LEU A 19 12.15 -9.89 -8.97
N VAL A 20 12.56 -9.77 -7.71
CA VAL A 20 11.89 -8.91 -6.73
C VAL A 20 11.92 -7.46 -7.16
N ARG A 21 13.10 -6.94 -7.56
CA ARG A 21 13.21 -5.56 -8.06
C ARG A 21 12.34 -5.31 -9.28
N GLN A 22 12.39 -6.20 -10.27
CA GLN A 22 11.59 -6.06 -11.49
C GLN A 22 10.08 -6.10 -11.20
N PHE A 23 9.66 -6.91 -10.22
CA PHE A 23 8.27 -6.92 -9.76
C PHE A 23 7.87 -5.61 -9.08
N LEU A 24 8.71 -5.10 -8.17
CA LEU A 24 8.47 -3.83 -7.45
C LEU A 24 8.45 -2.61 -8.38
N ASP A 25 9.34 -2.56 -9.38
CA ASP A 25 9.33 -1.51 -10.40
C ASP A 25 8.11 -1.59 -11.32
N GLY A 26 7.54 -2.79 -11.49
CA GLY A 26 6.31 -3.01 -12.26
C GLY A 26 5.01 -2.69 -11.53
N LEU A 27 5.05 -2.42 -10.22
CA LEU A 27 3.86 -2.08 -9.43
C LEU A 27 3.39 -0.65 -9.71
N LEU A 28 2.16 -0.52 -10.20
CA LEU A 28 1.52 0.78 -10.45
C LEU A 28 1.17 1.50 -9.14
N ASP A 29 0.82 0.74 -8.11
CA ASP A 29 0.46 1.27 -6.79
C ASP A 29 1.73 1.56 -6.00
N GLN A 30 2.04 2.85 -5.85
CA GLN A 30 3.25 3.30 -5.15
C GLN A 30 3.19 3.00 -3.65
N ASP A 31 2.01 3.04 -3.03
CA ASP A 31 1.86 2.74 -1.60
C ASP A 31 2.15 1.26 -1.33
N ALA A 32 1.64 0.38 -2.21
CA ALA A 32 1.96 -1.04 -2.17
C ALA A 32 3.46 -1.30 -2.42
N ARG A 33 4.08 -0.56 -3.34
CA ARG A 33 5.53 -0.65 -3.58
C ARG A 33 6.32 -0.28 -2.31
N PHE A 34 6.04 0.88 -1.71
CA PHE A 34 6.76 1.35 -0.52
C PHE A 34 6.59 0.40 0.66
N GLU A 35 5.38 -0.10 0.91
CA GLU A 35 5.12 -1.06 1.99
C GLU A 35 5.95 -2.33 1.80
N VAL A 36 5.98 -2.88 0.59
CA VAL A 36 6.69 -4.13 0.32
C VAL A 36 8.20 -3.93 0.34
N GLU A 37 8.70 -2.84 -0.25
CA GLU A 37 10.13 -2.56 -0.36
C GLU A 37 10.78 -2.23 0.98
N PHE A 38 10.14 -1.41 1.82
CA PHE A 38 10.76 -0.87 3.04
C PHE A 38 10.30 -1.53 4.35
N ASN A 39 9.09 -2.11 4.41
CA ASN A 39 8.58 -2.70 5.66
C ASN A 39 8.71 -4.24 5.69
N LYS A 40 8.74 -4.91 4.53
CA LYS A 40 8.72 -6.38 4.46
C LYS A 40 10.00 -7.01 3.93
N GLU A 41 10.78 -6.30 3.12
CA GLU A 41 12.07 -6.76 2.57
C GLU A 41 12.01 -8.21 2.01
N PRO A 42 11.17 -8.48 1.00
CA PRO A 42 10.98 -9.84 0.49
C PRO A 42 12.27 -10.40 -0.13
N SER A 43 12.62 -11.64 0.24
CA SER A 43 13.82 -12.33 -0.25
C SER A 43 13.60 -13.06 -1.58
N ASN A 44 12.35 -13.27 -1.99
CA ASN A 44 11.97 -13.92 -3.23
C ASN A 44 10.69 -13.29 -3.80
N ILE A 45 10.38 -13.64 -5.05
CA ILE A 45 9.22 -13.09 -5.76
C ILE A 45 7.88 -13.53 -5.17
N GLU A 46 7.80 -14.74 -4.60
CA GLU A 46 6.56 -15.27 -4.02
C GLU A 46 6.14 -14.45 -2.80
N ASP A 47 7.10 -14.12 -1.94
CA ASP A 47 6.91 -13.26 -0.77
C ASP A 47 6.51 -11.84 -1.20
N ALA A 48 7.20 -11.28 -2.20
CA ALA A 48 6.89 -9.93 -2.70
C ALA A 48 5.45 -9.84 -3.22
N VAL A 49 4.99 -10.84 -3.97
CA VAL A 49 3.61 -10.93 -4.47
C VAL A 49 2.64 -11.09 -3.31
N PHE A 50 2.92 -11.98 -2.37
CA PHE A 50 2.06 -12.22 -1.21
C PHE A 50 1.84 -10.94 -0.41
N TYR A 51 2.90 -10.19 -0.09
CA TYR A 51 2.79 -8.94 0.66
C TYR A 51 2.06 -7.85 -0.13
N ALA A 52 2.35 -7.69 -1.41
CA ALA A 52 1.67 -6.71 -2.26
C ALA A 52 0.16 -6.97 -2.33
N VAL A 53 -0.25 -8.22 -2.57
CA VAL A 53 -1.66 -8.60 -2.64
C VAL A 53 -2.34 -8.43 -1.28
N SER A 54 -1.69 -8.84 -0.20
CA SER A 54 -2.22 -8.69 1.16
C SER A 54 -2.49 -7.22 1.50
N PHE A 55 -1.53 -6.33 1.18
CA PHE A 55 -1.68 -4.90 1.38
C PHE A 55 -2.85 -4.32 0.56
N LEU A 56 -2.93 -4.65 -0.73
CA LEU A 56 -4.00 -4.22 -1.61
C LEU A 56 -5.38 -4.71 -1.14
N GLN A 57 -5.45 -5.90 -0.56
CA GLN A 57 -6.69 -6.45 -0.03
C GLN A 57 -7.13 -5.70 1.23
N ILE A 58 -6.21 -5.42 2.16
CA ILE A 58 -6.48 -4.68 3.40
C ILE A 58 -6.92 -3.24 3.11
N THR A 59 -6.21 -2.55 2.21
CA THR A 59 -6.52 -1.15 1.84
C THR A 59 -7.87 -1.05 1.14
N LYS A 60 -8.19 -1.97 0.21
CA LYS A 60 -9.49 -2.02 -0.48
C LYS A 60 -10.65 -2.37 0.45
N SER A 61 -10.44 -3.22 1.46
CA SER A 61 -11.49 -3.53 2.44
C SER A 61 -11.81 -2.34 3.35
N THR A 62 -10.80 -1.52 3.66
CA THR A 62 -10.95 -0.39 4.59
C THR A 62 -11.73 0.79 3.96
N HIS A 63 -11.60 1.00 2.65
CA HIS A 63 -12.31 2.11 1.97
C HIS A 63 -13.82 1.90 1.72
N LYS A 64 -14.38 0.72 2.04
CA LYS A 64 -15.83 0.46 1.86
C LYS A 64 -16.73 0.89 3.02
N GLY A 65 -16.16 1.27 4.17
CA GLY A 65 -16.96 1.76 5.30
C GLY A 65 -16.31 2.95 5.95
N ASP A 66 -16.68 4.18 5.55
CA ASP A 66 -17.05 5.24 6.52
C ASP A 66 -17.30 6.64 5.93
N TRP A 67 -17.42 6.83 4.62
CA TRP A 67 -17.65 8.18 4.09
C TRP A 67 -19.06 8.75 4.40
N LYS A 68 -19.98 7.95 4.96
CA LYS A 68 -21.36 8.37 5.25
C LYS A 68 -21.64 8.82 6.69
N GLN A 69 -20.67 8.82 7.60
CA GLN A 69 -20.91 9.22 9.01
C GLN A 69 -20.28 10.54 9.45
N ARG A 70 -19.76 11.37 8.53
CA ARG A 70 -19.50 12.78 8.87
C ARG A 70 -20.79 13.59 8.78
N ARG A 71 -21.64 13.44 9.80
CA ARG A 71 -22.70 14.44 10.04
C ARG A 71 -22.00 15.79 10.25
N PRO A 72 -22.41 16.86 9.56
CA PRO A 72 -21.90 18.19 9.87
C PRO A 72 -22.41 18.53 11.28
N THR A 73 -21.49 18.69 12.23
CA THR A 73 -21.79 19.29 13.53
C THR A 73 -22.28 20.71 13.25
N ARG A 74 -23.61 20.90 13.25
CA ARG A 74 -24.23 22.22 13.19
C ARG A 74 -23.65 23.04 14.34
N ARG A 75 -22.94 24.12 14.02
CA ARG A 75 -22.60 25.17 14.99
C ARG A 75 -23.91 25.62 15.64
N ALA A 76 -24.01 25.48 16.96
CA ALA A 76 -25.03 26.17 17.73
C ALA A 76 -24.66 27.66 17.73
N THR A 77 -25.34 28.45 16.90
CA THR A 77 -25.54 29.87 17.18
C THR A 77 -26.64 29.97 18.24
N GLU A 78 -26.26 30.03 19.52
CA GLU A 78 -27.16 30.54 20.54
C GLU A 78 -27.14 32.06 20.43
N CYS A 79 -28.14 32.59 19.73
CA CYS A 79 -28.65 33.92 19.97
C CYS A 79 -29.30 33.91 21.37
N MET A 80 -28.78 34.68 22.31
CA MET A 80 -29.58 35.18 23.42
C MET A 80 -29.34 36.69 23.56
N GLU A 81 -30.43 37.42 23.44
CA GLU A 81 -30.53 38.86 23.53
C GLU A 81 -30.31 39.39 24.95
N ALA A 82 -29.87 40.66 24.99
CA ALA A 82 -30.08 41.74 25.97
C ALA A 82 -30.38 41.42 27.45
N ASP A 83 -29.60 42.08 28.33
CA ASP A 83 -30.16 42.72 29.52
C ASP A 83 -29.44 44.06 29.80
N ASP A 84 -30.24 45.12 29.78
CA ASP A 84 -29.94 46.52 30.09
C ASP A 84 -29.52 46.72 31.55
N LYS A 85 -28.60 47.65 31.81
CA LYS A 85 -28.43 48.25 33.15
C LYS A 85 -27.91 49.68 33.10
#